data_AF-A0A924AI71-F1
#
_entry.id   AF-A0A924AI71-F1
#
_cell.length_a   1.000
_cell.length_b   1.000
_cell.length_c   1.000
_cell.angle_alpha   90.00
_cell.angle_beta   90.00
_cell.angle_gamma   90.00
#
_symmetry.space_group_name_H-M   'P 1'
#
loop_
_entity.id
_entity.type
_entity.pdbx_description
1 polymer ?
#
loop_
_entity_poly.entity_id
_entity_poly.type
_entity_poly.pdbx_seq_one_letter_code
_entity_poly.pdbx_strand_id
1 'polypeptide(L)'
;MAVLSKIRQRSLLVILFVGFGLFAFIIGDLVHSNLFNQSSRNVGKVNGNEIAFDDFRIKVDAVEKSGQGMTASQAVNRVWDQEVSVALLTAEFEKLGLAVGEKQIIEVLKQSQDIGQNPEFLNDAKQFDLAKFRAFFKNNPQSAQ
;
A
#
# COMPACT_ATOMS: atom_id res chain seq x y z
N MET A 1 -15.54 -14.05 67.75
CA MET A 1 -16.24 -14.05 66.44
C MET A 1 -15.46 -13.15 65.47
N ALA A 2 -14.62 -13.68 64.56
CA ALA A 2 -13.89 -12.82 63.60
C ALA A 2 -13.22 -13.54 62.41
N VAL A 3 -12.93 -14.85 62.51
CA VAL A 3 -12.09 -15.55 61.51
C VAL A 3 -12.83 -15.94 60.23
N LEU A 4 -14.13 -16.27 60.29
CA LEU A 4 -14.92 -16.62 59.10
C LEU A 4 -15.16 -15.42 58.17
N SER A 5 -15.27 -14.20 58.70
CA SER A 5 -15.43 -12.98 57.90
C SER A 5 -14.14 -12.62 57.13
N LYS A 6 -12.96 -12.81 57.75
CA LYS A 6 -11.64 -12.58 57.12
C LYS A 6 -11.40 -13.48 55.89
N ILE A 7 -11.92 -14.70 55.88
CA ILE A 7 -11.77 -15.63 54.74
C ILE A 7 -12.64 -15.20 53.55
N ARG A 8 -13.88 -14.77 53.79
CA ARG A 8 -14.77 -14.27 52.74
C ARG A 8 -14.19 -13.02 52.07
N GLN A 9 -13.57 -12.12 52.85
CA GLN A 9 -12.93 -10.91 52.34
C GLN A 9 -11.68 -11.20 51.49
N ARG A 10 -10.94 -12.28 51.78
CA ARG A 10 -9.80 -12.72 50.97
C ARG A 10 -10.21 -13.49 49.71
N SER A 11 -11.29 -14.27 49.76
CA SER A 11 -11.84 -14.97 48.58
C SER A 11 -12.28 -14.00 47.48
N LEU A 12 -12.81 -12.83 47.86
CA LEU A 12 -13.26 -11.82 46.90
C LEU A 12 -12.08 -11.17 46.15
N LEU A 13 -10.96 -10.93 46.84
CA LEU A 13 -9.72 -10.45 46.21
C LEU A 13 -9.13 -11.47 45.23
N VAL A 14 -9.22 -12.78 45.54
CA VAL A 14 -8.75 -13.84 44.65
C VAL A 14 -9.56 -13.89 43.35
N ILE A 15 -10.89 -13.79 43.44
CA ILE A 15 -11.77 -13.77 42.27
C ILE A 15 -11.46 -12.56 41.37
N LEU A 16 -11.23 -11.39 41.98
CA LEU A 16 -10.88 -10.18 41.24
C LEU A 16 -9.53 -10.32 40.53
N PHE A 17 -8.53 -10.94 41.17
CA PHE A 17 -7.22 -11.15 40.58
C PHE A 17 -7.26 -12.10 39.37
N VAL A 18 -8.04 -13.19 39.47
CA VAL A 18 -8.23 -14.14 38.36
C VAL A 18 -9.01 -13.48 37.21
N GLY A 19 -10.08 -12.75 37.51
CA GLY A 19 -10.86 -12.01 36.51
C GLY A 19 -10.04 -10.93 35.81
N PHE A 20 -9.19 -10.22 36.55
CA PHE A 20 -8.26 -9.23 36.01
C PHE A 20 -7.22 -9.88 35.08
N GLY A 21 -6.69 -11.05 35.45
CA GLY A 21 -5.77 -11.81 34.60
C GLY A 21 -6.38 -12.21 33.26
N LEU A 22 -7.63 -12.69 33.26
CA LEU A 22 -8.34 -13.04 32.02
C LEU A 22 -8.62 -11.81 31.13
N PHE A 23 -8.98 -10.68 31.75
CA PHE A 23 -9.22 -9.44 31.02
C PHE A 23 -7.93 -8.86 30.42
N ALA A 24 -6.84 -8.86 31.20
CA ALA A 24 -5.52 -8.45 30.73
C ALA A 24 -4.99 -9.34 29.61
N PHE A 25 -5.30 -10.65 29.64
CA PHE A 25 -4.95 -11.58 28.57
C PHE A 25 -5.65 -11.23 27.24
N ILE A 26 -6.96 -10.96 27.25
CA ILE A 26 -7.72 -10.60 26.05
C ILE A 26 -7.24 -9.27 25.45
N ILE A 27 -7.03 -8.24 26.28
CA ILE A 27 -6.50 -6.95 25.81
C ILE A 27 -5.06 -7.11 25.33
N GLY A 28 -4.25 -7.89 26.05
CA GLY A 28 -2.87 -8.19 25.67
C GLY A 28 -2.78 -8.83 24.29
N ASP A 29 -3.67 -9.78 23.98
CA ASP A 29 -3.73 -10.48 22.69
C ASP A 29 -4.15 -9.55 21.53
N LEU A 30 -5.12 -8.67 21.76
CA LEU A 30 -5.54 -7.65 20.79
C LEU A 30 -4.44 -6.59 20.53
N VAL A 31 -3.70 -6.21 21.56
CA VAL A 31 -2.59 -5.25 21.42
C VAL A 31 -1.38 -5.93 20.76
N HIS A 32 -1.06 -7.17 21.12
CA HIS A 32 0.02 -7.93 20.48
C HIS A 32 -0.26 -8.16 19.00
N SER A 33 -1.47 -8.57 18.61
CA SER A 33 -1.80 -8.79 17.20
C SER A 33 -1.64 -7.54 16.31
N ASN A 34 -1.96 -6.36 16.84
CA ASN A 34 -1.74 -5.10 16.12
C ASN A 34 -0.28 -4.62 16.13
N LEU A 35 0.44 -4.81 17.24
CA LEU A 35 1.83 -4.32 17.37
C LEU A 35 2.82 -5.20 16.58
N PHE A 36 2.57 -6.51 16.48
CA PHE A 36 3.40 -7.43 15.69
C PHE A 36 3.16 -7.31 14.18
N ASN A 37 1.96 -6.92 13.75
CA ASN A 37 1.67 -6.64 12.32
C ASN A 37 2.32 -5.34 11.81
N GLN A 38 2.82 -4.49 12.70
CA GLN A 38 3.49 -3.24 12.35
C GLN A 38 5.02 -3.38 12.26
N SER A 39 5.56 -4.59 12.47
CA SER A 39 6.98 -4.88 12.25
C SER A 39 7.29 -4.84 10.76
N SER A 40 7.50 -3.63 10.25
CA SER A 40 8.07 -3.24 8.96
C SER A 40 8.23 -4.41 7.99
N ARG A 41 7.15 -4.77 7.30
CA ARG A 41 7.18 -5.69 6.17
C ARG A 41 7.81 -4.92 5.00
N ASN A 42 9.07 -4.52 5.14
CA ASN A 42 9.82 -3.76 4.16
C ASN A 42 10.88 -4.69 3.58
N VAL A 43 10.97 -4.74 2.25
CA VAL A 43 12.00 -5.56 1.56
C VAL A 43 13.37 -4.90 1.67
N GLY A 44 13.38 -3.57 1.78
CA GLY A 44 14.58 -2.78 1.96
C GLY A 44 14.31 -1.29 1.88
N LYS A 45 15.40 -0.51 1.91
CA LYS A 45 15.37 0.95 1.81
C LYS A 45 16.38 1.39 0.76
N VAL A 46 15.93 2.17 -0.22
CA VAL A 46 16.78 2.72 -1.27
C VAL A 46 16.75 4.24 -1.19
N ASN A 47 17.91 4.86 -0.95
CA ASN A 47 18.07 6.32 -0.91
C ASN A 47 17.07 7.07 0.01
N GLY A 48 16.69 6.48 1.14
CA GLY A 48 15.70 7.08 2.04
C GLY A 48 14.26 6.60 1.85
N ASN A 49 13.93 6.01 0.69
CA ASN A 49 12.60 5.49 0.37
C ASN A 49 12.47 4.02 0.79
N GLU A 50 11.47 3.72 1.60
CA GLU A 50 11.18 2.36 2.06
C GLU A 50 10.32 1.62 1.04
N ILE A 51 10.72 0.41 0.69
CA ILE A 51 9.97 -0.44 -0.25
C ILE A 51 9.14 -1.42 0.59
N ALA A 52 7.83 -1.21 0.64
CA ALA A 52 6.90 -2.11 1.28
C ALA A 52 6.87 -3.47 0.57
N PHE A 53 6.86 -4.54 1.34
CA PHE A 53 6.82 -5.92 0.86
C PHE A 53 5.54 -6.21 0.09
N ASP A 54 4.41 -5.66 0.52
CA ASP A 54 3.13 -5.90 -0.15
C ASP A 54 3.14 -5.31 -1.57
N ASP A 55 3.64 -4.07 -1.74
CA ASP A 55 3.80 -3.43 -3.04
C ASP A 55 4.82 -4.17 -3.93
N PHE A 56 5.96 -4.54 -3.33
CA PHE A 56 7.01 -5.28 -4.03
C PHE A 56 6.49 -6.62 -4.54
N ARG A 57 5.74 -7.36 -3.70
CA ARG A 57 5.14 -8.63 -4.07
C ARG A 57 4.16 -8.50 -5.23
N ILE A 58 3.30 -7.49 -5.23
CA ILE A 58 2.36 -7.25 -6.34
C ILE A 58 3.11 -7.05 -7.66
N LYS A 59 4.19 -6.26 -7.64
CA LYS A 59 5.04 -6.01 -8.82
C LYS A 59 5.75 -7.29 -9.28
N VAL A 60 6.27 -8.08 -8.36
CA VAL A 60 6.89 -9.39 -8.67
C VAL A 60 5.89 -10.34 -9.30
N ASP A 61 4.69 -10.48 -8.70
CA ASP A 61 3.62 -11.32 -9.23
C ASP A 61 3.20 -10.88 -10.65
N ALA A 62 3.18 -9.57 -10.93
CA ALA A 62 2.87 -9.05 -12.27
C ALA A 62 3.97 -9.39 -13.28
N VAL A 63 5.24 -9.23 -12.90
CA VAL A 63 6.40 -9.57 -13.74
C VAL A 63 6.48 -11.07 -13.99
N GLU A 64 6.23 -11.89 -12.98
CA GLU A 64 6.19 -13.35 -13.08
C GLU A 64 5.07 -13.82 -14.02
N LYS A 65 3.87 -13.22 -13.93
CA LYS A 65 2.76 -13.51 -14.85
C LYS A 65 3.02 -13.06 -16.29
N SER A 66 3.77 -11.98 -16.49
CA SER A 66 4.09 -11.46 -17.82
C SER A 66 5.22 -12.24 -18.52
N GLY A 67 6.10 -12.88 -17.75
CA GLY A 67 7.25 -13.62 -18.27
C GLY A 67 6.93 -15.10 -18.47
N GLN A 68 6.78 -15.54 -19.72
CA GLN A 68 6.73 -16.97 -20.03
C GLN A 68 8.02 -17.67 -19.56
N GLY A 69 7.94 -18.44 -18.47
CA GLY A 69 9.02 -19.30 -18.00
C GLY A 69 10.09 -18.63 -17.12
N MET A 70 9.83 -17.44 -16.59
CA MET A 70 10.76 -16.78 -15.65
C MET A 70 10.62 -17.38 -14.25
N THR A 71 11.75 -17.65 -13.58
CA THR A 71 11.72 -18.12 -12.19
C THR A 71 11.38 -16.97 -11.22
N ALA A 72 10.74 -17.28 -10.10
CA ALA A 72 10.39 -16.28 -9.08
C ALA A 72 11.61 -15.44 -8.65
N SER A 73 12.78 -16.06 -8.47
CA SER A 73 14.02 -15.35 -8.10
C SER A 73 14.50 -14.35 -9.18
N GLN A 74 14.30 -14.66 -10.46
CA GLN A 74 14.62 -13.74 -11.55
C GLN A 74 13.64 -12.57 -11.61
N ALA A 75 12.35 -12.83 -11.36
CA ALA A 75 11.32 -11.79 -11.27
C ALA A 75 11.62 -10.83 -10.11
N VAL A 76 11.99 -11.36 -8.94
CA VAL A 76 12.41 -10.57 -7.76
C VAL A 76 13.58 -9.66 -8.08
N ASN A 77 14.66 -10.20 -8.67
CA ASN A 77 15.84 -9.39 -9.01
C ASN A 77 15.50 -8.28 -10.02
N ARG A 78 14.69 -8.60 -11.03
CA ARG A 78 14.27 -7.63 -12.05
C ARG A 78 13.47 -6.48 -11.43
N VAL A 79 12.50 -6.78 -10.57
CA VAL A 79 11.71 -5.76 -9.87
C VAL A 79 12.60 -4.94 -8.95
N TRP A 80 13.53 -5.59 -8.23
CA TRP A 80 14.48 -4.90 -7.36
C TRP A 80 15.33 -3.88 -8.13
N ASP A 81 15.95 -4.28 -9.24
CA ASP A 81 16.76 -3.39 -10.07
C ASP A 81 15.95 -2.21 -10.64
N GLN A 82 14.67 -2.45 -10.97
CA GLN A 82 13.75 -1.41 -11.38
C GLN A 82 13.47 -0.42 -10.26
N GLU A 83 13.12 -0.89 -9.05
CA GLU A 83 12.87 -0.01 -7.90
C GLU A 83 14.11 0.83 -7.56
N VAL A 84 15.30 0.22 -7.58
CA VAL A 84 16.56 0.94 -7.35
C VAL A 84 16.77 2.03 -8.40
N SER A 85 16.57 1.70 -9.67
CA SER A 85 16.73 2.66 -10.76
C SER A 85 15.74 3.81 -10.66
N VAL A 86 14.47 3.53 -10.37
CA VAL A 86 13.43 4.56 -10.19
C VAL A 86 13.76 5.45 -8.99
N ALA A 87 14.16 4.88 -7.86
CA ALA A 87 14.51 5.65 -6.67
C ALA A 87 15.71 6.59 -6.91
N LEU A 88 16.74 6.12 -7.62
CA LEU A 88 17.90 6.93 -7.96
C LEU A 88 17.56 8.04 -8.96
N LEU A 89 16.85 7.70 -10.05
CA LEU A 89 16.46 8.68 -11.06
C LEU A 89 15.53 9.75 -10.50
N THR A 90 14.56 9.35 -9.66
CA THR A 90 13.64 10.28 -9.01
C THR A 90 14.39 11.28 -8.12
N ALA A 91 15.35 10.80 -7.32
CA ALA A 91 16.15 11.67 -6.47
C ALA A 91 16.99 12.68 -7.29
N GLU A 92 17.60 12.24 -8.39
CA GLU A 92 18.34 13.15 -9.28
C GLU A 92 17.40 14.14 -9.99
N PHE A 93 16.21 13.71 -10.44
CA PHE A 93 15.21 14.60 -11.04
C PHE A 93 14.71 15.66 -10.06
N GLU A 94 14.44 15.29 -8.81
CA GLU A 94 14.05 16.23 -7.74
C GLU A 94 15.16 17.24 -7.46
N LYS A 95 16.41 16.79 -7.39
CA LYS A 95 17.58 17.65 -7.19
C LYS A 95 17.79 18.62 -8.35
N LEU A 96 17.51 18.19 -9.58
CA LEU A 96 17.57 19.02 -10.79
C LEU A 96 16.31 19.90 -10.96
N GLY A 97 15.28 19.73 -10.13
CA GLY A 97 14.02 20.45 -10.23
C GLY A 97 13.21 20.10 -11.49
N LEU A 98 13.43 18.93 -12.06
CA LEU A 98 12.72 18.46 -13.25
C LEU A 98 11.34 17.93 -12.84
N ALA A 99 10.29 18.69 -13.14
CA ALA A 99 8.91 18.32 -12.92
C ALA A 99 8.14 18.21 -14.23
N VAL A 100 7.24 17.23 -14.32
CA VAL A 100 6.35 17.07 -15.47
C VAL A 100 5.11 17.92 -15.26
N GLY A 101 4.85 18.85 -16.17
CA GLY A 101 3.66 19.70 -16.11
C GLY A 101 2.41 18.98 -16.59
N GLU A 102 1.23 19.42 -16.12
CA GLU A 102 -0.07 18.84 -16.51
C GLU A 102 -0.25 18.73 -18.03
N LYS A 103 0.23 19.73 -18.78
CA LYS A 103 0.18 19.74 -20.26
C LYS A 103 0.92 18.57 -20.89
N GLN A 104 2.09 18.21 -20.35
CA GLN A 104 2.89 17.09 -20.86
C GLN A 104 2.24 15.75 -20.52
N ILE A 105 1.68 15.61 -19.32
CA ILE A 105 0.93 14.42 -18.93
C ILE A 105 -0.25 14.22 -19.89
N ILE A 106 -1.04 15.27 -20.13
CA ILE A 106 -2.16 15.22 -21.07
C ILE A 106 -1.70 14.84 -22.48
N GLU A 107 -0.57 15.36 -22.94
CA GLU A 107 -0.04 15.03 -24.26
C GLU A 107 0.36 13.56 -24.38
N VAL A 108 0.99 12.99 -23.36
CA VAL A 108 1.31 11.56 -23.31
C VAL A 108 0.03 10.72 -23.26
N LEU A 109 -0.98 11.13 -22.47
CA LEU A 109 -2.26 10.43 -22.37
C LEU A 109 -3.01 10.40 -23.71
N LYS A 110 -2.97 11.51 -24.47
CA LYS A 110 -3.52 11.57 -25.84
C LYS A 110 -2.84 10.62 -26.82
N GLN A 111 -1.57 10.31 -26.60
CA GLN A 111 -0.80 9.39 -27.46
C GLN A 111 -1.02 7.93 -27.11
N SER A 112 -1.46 7.64 -25.87
CA SER A 112 -1.77 6.27 -25.46
C SER A 112 -2.97 5.69 -26.22
N GLN A 113 -2.93 4.41 -26.56
CA GLN A 113 -4.05 3.75 -27.24
C GLN A 113 -5.29 3.65 -26.35
N ASP A 114 -5.09 3.35 -25.05
CA ASP A 114 -6.18 3.10 -24.11
C ASP A 114 -6.95 4.35 -23.70
N ILE A 115 -6.34 5.53 -23.78
CA ILE A 115 -6.97 6.81 -23.38
C ILE A 115 -7.15 7.74 -24.58
N GLY A 116 -6.12 7.90 -25.41
CA GLY A 116 -6.15 8.79 -26.56
C GLY A 116 -7.14 8.38 -27.65
N GLN A 117 -7.38 7.07 -27.81
CA GLN A 117 -8.30 6.52 -28.81
C GLN A 117 -9.62 6.02 -28.22
N ASN A 118 -9.83 6.17 -26.91
CA ASN A 118 -11.04 5.71 -26.26
C ASN A 118 -12.24 6.58 -26.67
N PRO A 119 -13.30 6.02 -27.29
CA PRO A 119 -14.50 6.76 -27.70
C PRO A 119 -15.15 7.58 -26.59
N GLU A 120 -15.04 7.17 -25.32
CA GLU A 120 -15.60 7.90 -24.18
C GLU A 120 -14.90 9.25 -23.93
N PHE A 121 -13.65 9.37 -24.37
CA PHE A 121 -12.84 10.58 -24.21
C PHE A 121 -12.73 11.38 -25.51
N LEU A 122 -13.43 10.99 -26.58
CA LEU A 122 -13.44 11.71 -27.84
C LEU A 122 -14.65 12.65 -27.97
N ASN A 123 -14.46 13.79 -28.64
CA ASN A 123 -15.55 14.65 -29.10
C ASN A 123 -16.11 14.21 -30.46
N ASP A 124 -17.10 14.93 -30.98
CA ASP A 124 -17.76 14.62 -32.26
C ASP A 124 -16.80 14.67 -33.46
N ALA A 125 -15.66 15.37 -33.32
CA ALA A 125 -14.58 15.43 -34.30
C ALA A 125 -13.54 14.29 -34.14
N LYS A 126 -13.81 13.31 -33.27
CA LYS A 126 -12.88 12.21 -32.91
C LYS A 126 -11.55 12.68 -32.32
N GLN A 127 -11.53 13.85 -31.69
CA GLN A 127 -10.36 14.37 -31.00
C GLN A 127 -10.52 14.19 -29.49
N PHE A 128 -9.42 13.93 -28.80
CA PHE A 128 -9.40 13.80 -27.35
C PHE A 128 -9.92 15.08 -26.67
N ASP A 129 -10.94 14.91 -25.84
CA ASP A 129 -11.62 15.95 -25.09
C ASP A 129 -11.30 15.84 -23.60
N LEU A 130 -10.50 16.80 -23.13
CA LEU A 130 -10.08 16.89 -21.74
C LEU A 130 -11.26 17.09 -20.77
N ALA A 131 -12.34 17.74 -21.20
CA ALA A 131 -13.51 17.96 -20.36
C ALA A 131 -14.26 16.64 -20.12
N LYS A 132 -14.42 15.82 -21.16
CA LYS A 132 -15.01 14.47 -21.05
C LYS A 132 -14.13 13.55 -20.20
N PHE A 133 -12.82 13.56 -20.46
CA PHE A 133 -11.85 12.81 -19.65
C PHE A 133 -11.96 13.17 -18.16
N ARG A 134 -11.88 14.46 -17.81
CA ARG A 134 -12.00 14.89 -16.41
C ARG A 134 -13.37 14.55 -15.81
N ALA A 135 -14.45 14.70 -16.56
CA ALA A 135 -15.80 14.36 -16.09
C ALA A 135 -15.94 12.86 -15.80
N PHE A 136 -15.33 12.00 -16.63
CA PHE A 136 -15.35 10.57 -16.44
C PHE A 136 -14.69 10.14 -15.13
N PHE A 137 -13.46 10.58 -14.86
CA PHE A 137 -12.75 10.23 -13.62
C PHE A 137 -13.34 10.90 -12.38
N LYS A 138 -13.97 12.08 -12.53
CA LYS A 138 -14.74 12.71 -11.45
C LYS A 138 -15.94 11.85 -11.04
N ASN A 139 -16.60 11.21 -12.00
CA ASN A 139 -17.78 10.39 -11.76
C ASN A 139 -17.42 8.92 -11.45
N ASN A 140 -16.23 8.46 -11.85
CA ASN A 140 -15.73 7.10 -11.65
C ASN A 140 -14.36 7.14 -10.95
N PRO A 141 -14.31 7.40 -9.63
CA PRO A 141 -13.04 7.46 -8.90
C PRO A 141 -12.31 6.11 -8.83
N GLN A 142 -13.02 4.99 -9.01
CA GLN A 142 -12.44 3.65 -9.00
C GLN A 142 -11.66 3.33 -10.28
N SER A 143 -11.97 3.98 -11.41
CA SER A 143 -11.24 3.77 -12.66
C SER A 143 -9.94 4.56 -12.74
N ALA A 144 -9.66 5.43 -11.76
CA ALA A 144 -8.42 6.20 -11.65
C ALA A 144 -7.29 5.46 -10.92
N GLN A 145 -7.57 4.29 -10.34
CA GLN A 145 -6.63 3.49 -9.56
C GLN A 145 -5.90 2.47 -10.44
#